data_AF-A0A1B8VYQ0-F1
#
_entry.id   AF-A0A1B8VYQ0-F1
#
_cell.length_a   1.000
_cell.length_b   1.000
_cell.length_c   1.000
_cell.angle_alpha   90.00
_cell.angle_beta   90.00
_cell.angle_gamma   90.00
#
_symmetry.space_group_name_H-M   'P 1'
#
loop_
_entity.id
_entity.type
_entity.pdbx_description
1 polymer ?
#
loop_
_entity_poly.entity_id
_entity_poly.type
_entity_poly.pdbx_seq_one_letter_code
_entity_poly.pdbx_strand_id
1 'polypeptide(L)'
;MSHAYNDSEVILGLCYFIEGLGYSVYLDWKDDPQLNRSKVTPQTANTLRIRMKQSKCLLFATSENSSSSIWMPWELGFFDALKGRVGVIPLASKINSPDTFEGQEYLGLYNYVVKTGQSLYVHSSASSSVTFSQWLNQKISPG
;
A
#
# COMPACT_ATOMS: atom_id res chain seq x y z
N MET A 1 -4.93 1.68 2.69
CA MET A 1 -4.30 1.08 1.49
C MET A 1 -4.31 2.12 0.39
N SER A 2 -3.15 2.44 -0.18
CA SER A 2 -3.02 3.39 -1.29
C SER A 2 -3.09 2.64 -2.62
N HIS A 3 -3.97 3.07 -3.52
CA HIS A 3 -4.25 2.41 -4.80
C HIS A 3 -4.95 3.37 -5.77
N ALA A 4 -4.88 3.09 -7.07
CA ALA A 4 -5.66 3.80 -8.07
C ALA A 4 -7.13 3.38 -7.96
N TYR A 5 -8.07 4.33 -8.05
CA TYR A 5 -9.50 4.03 -7.91
C TYR A 5 -10.00 3.00 -8.94
N ASN A 6 -9.40 2.97 -10.13
CA ASN A 6 -9.70 2.01 -11.19
C ASN A 6 -9.35 0.56 -10.81
N ASP A 7 -8.52 0.34 -9.78
CA ASP A 7 -8.16 -0.99 -9.27
C ASP A 7 -9.05 -1.44 -8.11
N SER A 8 -10.13 -0.71 -7.81
CA SER A 8 -10.97 -0.91 -6.61
C SER A 8 -11.49 -2.34 -6.45
N GLU A 9 -11.84 -3.04 -7.53
CA GLU A 9 -12.31 -4.42 -7.50
C GLU A 9 -11.23 -5.39 -7.00
N VAL A 10 -10.02 -5.33 -7.58
CA VAL A 10 -8.88 -6.16 -7.16
C VAL A 10 -8.48 -5.84 -5.72
N ILE A 11 -8.52 -4.56 -5.38
CA ILE A 11 -8.21 -4.06 -4.04
C ILE A 11 -9.19 -4.59 -3.00
N LEU A 12 -10.48 -4.68 -3.31
CA LEU A 12 -11.46 -5.29 -2.42
C LEU A 12 -11.11 -6.74 -2.10
N GLY A 13 -10.75 -7.54 -3.11
CA GLY A 13 -10.33 -8.94 -2.91
C GLY A 13 -9.08 -9.05 -2.03
N LEU A 14 -8.10 -8.18 -2.23
CA LEU A 14 -6.91 -8.10 -1.40
C LEU A 14 -7.24 -7.68 0.05
N CYS A 15 -8.15 -6.73 0.24
CA CYS A 15 -8.59 -6.30 1.56
C CYS A 15 -9.29 -7.43 2.31
N TYR A 16 -10.22 -8.14 1.69
CA TYR A 16 -10.86 -9.30 2.32
C TYR A 16 -9.86 -10.38 2.72
N PHE A 17 -8.85 -10.63 1.89
CA PHE A 17 -7.78 -11.55 2.25
C PHE A 17 -7.01 -11.08 3.49
N ILE A 18 -6.58 -9.81 3.53
CA ILE A 18 -5.85 -9.23 4.66
C ILE A 18 -6.71 -9.20 5.93
N GLU A 19 -7.99 -8.87 5.81
CA GLU A 19 -8.95 -8.89 6.92
C GLU A 19 -9.16 -10.32 7.44
N GLY A 20 -9.17 -11.32 6.56
CA GLY A 20 -9.18 -12.74 6.92
C GLY A 20 -7.94 -13.20 7.71
N LEU A 21 -6.82 -12.48 7.61
CA LEU A 21 -5.62 -12.71 8.44
C LEU A 21 -5.70 -12.03 9.83
N GLY A 22 -6.82 -11.36 10.14
CA GLY A 22 -7.05 -10.68 11.42
C GLY A 22 -6.58 -9.23 11.48
N TYR A 23 -6.28 -8.60 10.33
CA TYR A 23 -5.95 -7.17 10.27
C TYR A 23 -7.17 -6.32 9.91
N SER A 24 -7.07 -5.01 10.12
CA SER A 24 -8.03 -4.05 9.57
C SER A 24 -7.38 -3.26 8.43
N VAL A 25 -8.14 -3.00 7.37
CA VAL A 25 -7.66 -2.22 6.21
C VAL A 25 -8.54 -1.01 6.02
N TYR A 26 -7.92 0.16 5.99
CA TYR A 26 -8.59 1.41 5.64
C TYR A 26 -8.62 1.61 4.11
N LEU A 27 -9.80 1.90 3.58
CA LEU A 27 -10.07 2.33 2.21
C LEU A 27 -10.95 3.59 2.26
N ASP A 28 -10.40 4.74 1.88
CA ASP A 28 -11.12 6.02 1.95
C ASP A 28 -12.48 6.06 1.22
N TRP A 29 -12.65 5.43 0.05
CA TRP A 29 -13.92 5.43 -0.69
C TRP A 29 -14.97 4.53 -0.04
N LYS A 30 -14.54 3.60 0.84
CA LYS A 30 -15.42 2.71 1.62
C LYS A 30 -15.70 3.29 3.02
N ASP A 31 -14.66 3.76 3.69
CA ASP A 31 -14.68 4.16 5.10
C ASP A 31 -14.94 5.65 5.30
N ASP A 32 -14.67 6.47 4.28
CA ASP A 32 -14.93 7.91 4.26
C ASP A 32 -15.56 8.32 2.90
N PRO A 33 -16.73 7.77 2.52
CA PRO A 33 -17.35 7.98 1.19
C PRO A 33 -17.68 9.46 0.87
N GLN A 34 -17.71 10.32 1.90
CA GLN A 34 -17.80 11.77 1.76
C GLN A 34 -16.57 12.42 1.11
N LEU A 35 -15.43 11.73 1.04
CA LEU A 35 -14.20 12.25 0.44
C LEU A 35 -14.29 12.20 -1.08
N ASN A 36 -14.33 13.39 -1.70
CA ASN A 36 -14.20 13.49 -3.14
C ASN A 36 -12.72 13.38 -3.55
N ARG A 37 -12.30 12.18 -3.97
CA ARG A 37 -10.94 11.89 -4.46
C ARG A 37 -10.52 12.68 -5.69
N SER A 38 -11.46 13.15 -6.51
CA SER A 38 -11.12 14.01 -7.67
C SER A 38 -10.68 15.42 -7.26
N LYS A 39 -10.88 15.81 -5.99
CA LYS A 39 -10.56 17.13 -5.48
C LYS A 39 -9.45 17.07 -4.43
N VAL A 40 -8.29 17.61 -4.77
CA VAL A 40 -7.19 17.83 -3.81
C VAL A 40 -7.53 19.04 -2.95
N THR A 41 -8.23 18.80 -1.84
CA THR A 41 -8.58 19.87 -0.87
C THR A 41 -7.80 19.69 0.43
N PRO A 42 -7.52 20.78 1.16
CA PRO A 42 -6.92 20.69 2.50
C PRO A 42 -7.71 19.80 3.46
N GLN A 43 -9.03 19.77 3.33
CA GLN A 43 -9.92 18.94 4.15
C GLN A 43 -9.72 17.46 3.85
N THR A 44 -9.74 17.06 2.57
CA THR A 44 -9.46 15.67 2.16
C THR A 44 -8.07 15.23 2.64
N ALA A 45 -7.05 16.07 2.42
CA ALA A 45 -5.70 15.80 2.87
C ALA A 45 -5.63 15.64 4.39
N ASN A 46 -6.32 16.48 5.16
CA ASN A 46 -6.32 16.40 6.62
C ASN A 46 -6.94 15.09 7.13
N THR A 47 -8.05 14.65 6.54
CA THR A 47 -8.66 13.35 6.86
C THR A 47 -7.68 12.21 6.61
N LEU A 48 -7.04 12.17 5.43
CA LEU A 48 -6.04 11.15 5.11
C LEU A 48 -4.85 11.18 6.09
N ARG A 49 -4.36 12.35 6.50
CA ARG A 49 -3.31 12.48 7.53
C ARG A 49 -3.71 11.85 8.85
N ILE A 50 -4.96 12.04 9.29
CA ILE A 50 -5.47 11.45 10.54
C ILE A 50 -5.50 9.92 10.42
N ARG A 51 -6.03 9.39 9.31
CA ARG A 51 -6.12 7.94 9.05
C ARG A 51 -4.74 7.28 8.94
N MET A 52 -3.79 7.94 8.30
CA MET A 52 -2.40 7.49 8.21
C MET A 52 -1.71 7.45 9.58
N LYS A 53 -1.97 8.44 10.45
CA LYS A 53 -1.46 8.42 11.84
C LYS A 53 -1.98 7.24 12.66
N GLN A 54 -3.20 6.78 12.38
CA GLN A 54 -3.80 5.61 13.06
C GLN A 54 -3.31 4.26 12.49
N SER A 55 -2.80 4.26 11.26
CA SER A 55 -2.40 3.04 10.54
C SER A 55 -1.00 2.57 10.90
N LYS A 56 -0.75 1.25 11.00
CA LYS A 56 0.57 0.68 11.36
C LYS A 56 1.58 0.67 10.20
N CYS A 57 1.10 0.64 8.97
CA CYS A 57 1.89 0.63 7.74
C CYS A 57 1.06 1.20 6.59
N LEU A 58 1.72 1.55 5.49
CA LEU A 58 1.09 1.84 4.21
C LEU A 58 1.35 0.66 3.27
N LEU A 59 0.27 0.01 2.81
CA LEU A 59 0.34 -0.87 1.65
C LEU A 59 0.07 -0.04 0.40
N PHE A 60 1.08 0.06 -0.47
CA PHE A 60 1.06 0.78 -1.73
C PHE A 60 0.83 -0.21 -2.86
N ALA A 61 -0.42 -0.38 -3.25
CA ALA A 61 -0.83 -1.33 -4.28
C ALA A 61 -0.76 -0.65 -5.66
N THR A 62 0.13 -1.13 -6.52
CA THR A 62 0.52 -0.44 -7.74
C THR A 62 0.25 -1.25 -9.00
N SER A 63 -0.28 -0.59 -10.03
CA SER A 63 -0.62 -1.11 -11.35
C SER A 63 -0.26 -0.08 -12.43
N GLU A 64 -0.61 -0.36 -13.68
CA GLU A 64 -0.55 0.61 -14.79
C GLU A 64 -1.43 1.85 -14.52
N ASN A 65 -2.49 1.73 -13.70
CA ASN A 65 -3.38 2.83 -13.35
C ASN A 65 -2.79 3.76 -12.27
N SER A 66 -1.74 3.34 -11.55
CA SER A 66 -1.16 4.10 -10.43
C SER A 66 -0.72 5.51 -10.82
N SER A 67 -0.14 5.67 -12.01
CA SER A 67 0.42 6.94 -12.50
C SER A 67 -0.64 8.02 -12.67
N SER A 68 -1.90 7.64 -12.87
CA SER A 68 -3.03 8.57 -12.99
C SER A 68 -3.55 9.10 -11.65
N SER A 69 -3.12 8.51 -10.53
CA SER A 69 -3.59 8.90 -9.20
C SER A 69 -2.77 10.04 -8.61
N ILE A 70 -3.40 11.19 -8.43
CA ILE A 70 -2.82 12.36 -7.76
C ILE A 70 -2.54 12.13 -6.27
N TRP A 71 -3.25 11.17 -5.64
CA TRP A 71 -3.13 10.92 -4.21
C TRP A 71 -2.03 9.92 -3.87
N MET A 72 -1.80 8.90 -4.70
CA MET A 72 -0.87 7.83 -4.37
C MET A 72 0.56 8.33 -4.07
N PRO A 73 1.19 9.17 -4.92
CA PRO A 73 2.52 9.71 -4.61
C PRO A 73 2.53 10.58 -3.34
N TRP A 74 1.44 11.33 -3.09
CA TRP A 74 1.31 12.17 -1.91
C TRP A 74 1.17 11.36 -0.62
N GLU A 75 0.33 10.31 -0.62
CA GLU A 75 0.16 9.37 0.49
C GLU A 75 1.47 8.65 0.78
N LEU A 76 2.18 8.22 -0.26
CA LEU A 76 3.48 7.57 -0.15
C LEU A 76 4.48 8.49 0.56
N GLY A 77 4.71 9.69 0.04
CA GLY A 77 5.66 10.63 0.62
C GLY A 77 5.31 11.05 2.04
N PHE A 78 4.02 11.30 2.32
CA PHE A 78 3.59 11.66 3.68
C PHE A 78 3.77 10.51 4.67
N PHE A 79 3.39 9.28 4.29
CA PHE A 79 3.49 8.13 5.20
C PHE A 79 4.93 7.70 5.43
N ASP A 80 5.76 7.75 4.38
CA ASP A 80 7.18 7.46 4.47
C ASP A 80 7.86 8.38 5.50
N ALA A 81 7.66 9.69 5.38
CA ALA A 81 8.16 10.65 6.36
C ALA A 81 7.55 10.46 7.77
N LEU A 82 6.31 9.97 7.89
CA LEU A 82 5.64 9.79 9.17
C LEU A 82 6.11 8.54 9.92
N LYS A 83 6.28 7.41 9.23
CA LYS A 83 6.55 6.10 9.85
C LYS A 83 7.56 5.23 9.11
N GLY A 84 7.88 5.51 7.85
CA GLY A 84 8.79 4.71 7.01
C GLY A 84 8.32 3.28 6.70
N ARG A 85 7.20 2.82 7.28
CA ARG A 85 6.72 1.45 7.11
C ARG A 85 5.80 1.34 5.90
N VAL A 86 6.42 1.31 4.72
CA VAL A 86 5.73 1.15 3.43
C VAL A 86 6.03 -0.24 2.85
N GLY A 87 4.99 -0.89 2.34
CA GLY A 87 5.08 -2.14 1.59
C GLY A 87 4.41 -2.02 0.23
N VAL A 88 5.11 -2.38 -0.84
CA VAL A 88 4.64 -2.28 -2.23
C VAL A 88 3.99 -3.59 -2.67
N ILE A 89 2.80 -3.52 -3.26
CA ILE A 89 2.08 -4.68 -3.81
C ILE A 89 1.85 -4.44 -5.30
N PRO A 90 2.63 -5.05 -6.20
CA PRO A 90 2.35 -5.02 -7.63
C PRO A 90 1.06 -5.80 -7.94
N LEU A 91 0.08 -5.15 -8.57
CA LEU A 91 -1.22 -5.73 -8.94
C LEU A 91 -1.23 -6.34 -10.36
N ALA A 92 -0.06 -6.61 -10.93
CA ALA A 92 0.11 -6.95 -12.35
C ALA A 92 -0.85 -8.06 -12.83
N SER A 93 -1.51 -7.81 -13.96
CA SER A 93 -2.35 -8.79 -14.69
C SER A 93 -1.53 -9.85 -15.43
N LYS A 94 -0.21 -9.69 -15.53
CA LYS A 94 0.72 -10.59 -16.24
C LYS A 94 1.76 -11.14 -15.28
N ILE A 95 1.44 -12.31 -14.71
CA ILE A 95 2.32 -13.12 -13.85
C ILE A 95 3.50 -13.75 -14.64
N ASN A 96 3.58 -13.54 -15.96
CA ASN A 96 4.54 -14.27 -16.80
C ASN A 96 5.92 -13.61 -16.95
N SER A 97 6.14 -12.43 -16.35
CA SER A 97 7.44 -11.75 -16.42
C SER A 97 7.67 -10.91 -15.14
N PRO A 98 8.26 -11.49 -14.08
CA PRO A 98 8.66 -10.73 -12.89
C PRO A 98 9.63 -9.58 -13.19
N ASP A 99 10.27 -9.59 -14.37
CA ASP A 99 11.25 -8.59 -14.82
C ASP A 99 10.65 -7.37 -15.53
N THR A 100 9.34 -7.30 -15.76
CA THR A 100 8.71 -6.19 -16.54
C THR A 100 7.66 -5.40 -15.76
N PHE A 101 7.68 -5.42 -14.43
CA PHE A 101 6.96 -4.38 -13.70
C PHE A 101 7.78 -3.08 -13.77
N GLU A 102 7.52 -2.27 -14.80
CA GLU A 102 7.96 -0.87 -14.89
C GLU A 102 7.18 -0.02 -13.86
N GLY A 103 7.34 -0.35 -12.58
CA GLY A 103 6.96 0.55 -11.51
C GLY A 103 7.80 1.82 -11.55
N GLN A 104 7.40 2.84 -10.80
CA GLN A 104 8.26 4.01 -10.63
C GLN A 104 9.54 3.56 -9.92
N GLU A 105 10.72 3.93 -10.44
CA GLU A 105 12.03 3.45 -9.95
C GLU A 105 12.21 3.66 -8.43
N TYR A 106 11.64 4.76 -7.89
CA TYR A 106 11.70 5.05 -6.45
C TYR A 106 10.97 4.00 -5.59
N LEU A 107 10.07 3.19 -6.14
CA LEU A 107 9.39 2.14 -5.38
C LEU A 107 10.36 1.05 -4.93
N GLY A 108 11.52 0.92 -5.58
CA GLY A 108 12.61 0.04 -5.17
C GLY A 108 13.23 0.39 -3.81
N LEU A 109 12.90 1.56 -3.24
CA LEU A 109 13.29 1.94 -1.87
C LEU A 109 12.52 1.15 -0.80
N TYR A 110 11.39 0.53 -1.15
CA TYR A 110 10.46 -0.07 -0.20
C TYR A 110 10.43 -1.59 -0.31
N ASN A 111 9.97 -2.24 0.76
CA ASN A 111 9.81 -3.69 0.77
C ASN A 111 8.65 -4.11 -0.14
N TYR A 112 8.78 -5.27 -0.77
CA TYR A 112 7.69 -5.87 -1.55
C TYR A 112 6.85 -6.80 -0.67
N VAL A 113 5.53 -6.70 -0.78
CA VAL A 113 4.60 -7.56 -0.06
C VAL A 113 3.96 -8.53 -1.05
N VAL A 114 4.16 -9.82 -0.79
CA VAL A 114 3.73 -10.91 -1.68
C VAL A 114 2.82 -11.86 -0.92
N LYS A 115 1.74 -12.28 -1.58
CA LYS A 115 0.86 -13.34 -1.10
C LYS A 115 1.40 -14.70 -1.51
N THR A 116 1.68 -15.55 -0.53
CA THR A 116 2.11 -16.94 -0.74
C THR A 116 1.18 -17.86 0.04
N GLY A 117 0.36 -18.63 -0.67
CA GLY A 117 -0.68 -19.47 -0.06
C GLY A 117 -1.70 -18.63 0.73
N GLN A 118 -1.83 -18.93 2.02
CA GLN A 118 -2.72 -18.24 2.98
C GLN A 118 -1.98 -17.24 3.86
N SER A 119 -0.83 -16.71 3.42
CA SER A 119 -0.04 -15.77 4.21
C SER A 119 0.55 -14.65 3.35
N LEU A 120 0.92 -13.56 4.02
CA LEU A 120 1.65 -12.45 3.44
C LEU A 120 3.11 -12.48 3.92
N TYR A 121 4.01 -12.27 2.98
CA TYR A 121 5.44 -12.14 3.21
C TYR A 121 5.93 -10.77 2.75
N VAL A 122 6.89 -10.23 3.47
CA VAL A 122 7.53 -8.96 3.16
C VAL A 122 8.98 -9.23 2.79
N HIS A 123 9.36 -8.87 1.57
CA HIS A 123 10.69 -9.05 1.01
C HIS A 123 11.44 -7.73 1.07
N SER A 124 12.55 -7.70 1.81
CA SER A 124 13.48 -6.56 1.85
C SER A 124 14.58 -6.68 0.80
N SER A 125 14.83 -7.89 0.31
CA SER A 125 15.74 -8.20 -0.79
C SER A 125 15.38 -9.56 -1.39
N ALA A 126 16.07 -9.95 -2.47
CA ALA A 126 15.84 -11.24 -3.14
C ALA A 126 16.05 -12.46 -2.21
N SER A 127 16.90 -12.34 -1.19
CA SER A 127 17.26 -13.43 -0.27
C SER A 127 16.70 -13.29 1.15
N SER A 128 15.97 -12.21 1.45
CA SER A 128 15.44 -11.94 2.79
C SER A 128 13.96 -11.62 2.75
N SER A 129 13.17 -12.49 3.39
CA SER A 129 11.75 -12.27 3.63
C SER A 129 11.38 -12.60 5.06
N VAL A 130 10.35 -11.92 5.57
CA VAL A 130 9.74 -12.16 6.87
C VAL A 130 8.24 -12.24 6.71
N THR A 131 7.53 -12.83 7.68
CA THR A 131 6.07 -12.78 7.65
C THR A 131 5.60 -11.34 7.83
N PHE A 132 4.40 -11.04 7.31
CA PHE A 132 3.81 -9.71 7.49
C PHE A 132 3.64 -9.34 8.96
N SER A 133 3.28 -10.30 9.82
CA SER A 133 3.18 -10.09 11.27
C SER A 133 4.55 -9.74 11.90
N GLN A 134 5.62 -10.42 11.50
CA GLN A 134 6.97 -10.10 11.97
C GLN A 134 7.36 -8.68 11.54
N TRP A 135 7.19 -8.34 10.26
CA TRP A 135 7.50 -7.01 9.74
C TRP A 135 6.77 -5.88 10.47
N LEU A 136 5.47 -6.05 10.76
CA LEU A 136 4.68 -5.05 11.49
C LEU A 136 5.15 -4.82 12.94
N ASN A 137 5.79 -5.81 13.55
CA ASN A 137 6.22 -5.76 14.95
C ASN A 137 7.72 -5.48 15.12
N GLN A 138 8.49 -5.42 14.02
CA GLN A 138 9.89 -5.00 14.07
C GLN A 138 9.98 -3.54 14.51
N LYS A 139 10.98 -3.25 15.37
CA LYS A 139 11.37 -1.87 15.67
C LYS A 139 11.92 -1.25 14.39
N ILE A 140 11.30 -0.16 13.95
CA ILE A 140 11.84 0.63 12.85
C ILE A 140 13.02 1.40 13.45
N SER A 141 14.24 1.13 12.98
CA SER A 141 15.39 1.97 13.33
C SER A 141 15.12 3.36 12.76
N PRO A 142 15.24 4.45 13.55
CA PRO A 142 15.20 5.78 12.99
C PRO A 142 16.36 5.92 12.00
N GLY A 143 16.03 6.33 10.77
CA GLY A 143 17.00 6.74 9.75
C GLY A 143 17.61 8.10 10.06
#